data_AF-A0A1F3GW24-F1
#
_entry.id   AF-A0A1F3GW24-F1
#
_cell.length_a   1.000
_cell.length_b   1.000
_cell.length_c   1.000
_cell.angle_alpha   90.00
_cell.angle_beta   90.00
_cell.angle_gamma   90.00
#
_symmetry.space_group_name_H-M   'P 1'
#
loop_
_entity.id
_entity.type
_entity.pdbx_description
1 polymer ?
#
loop_
_entity_poly.entity_id
_entity_poly.type
_entity_poly.pdbx_seq_one_letter_code
_entity_poly.pdbx_strand_id
1 'polypeptide(L)' 'MAKRKTILTVLWVIIGAIAAASVAALILFPQWKGIFLAGMGGFLILNILLSMFFIKKNFKN' A
#
# COMPACT_ATOMS: atom_id res chain seq x y z
N MET A 1 0.19 -14.12 -17.76
CA MET A 1 1.50 -13.98 -17.08
C MET A 1 2.03 -12.54 -17.04
N ALA A 2 2.31 -11.89 -18.19
CA ALA A 2 2.86 -10.53 -18.21
C ALA A 2 1.95 -9.49 -17.54
N LYS A 3 0.64 -9.51 -17.84
CA LYS A 3 -0.34 -8.59 -17.24
C LYS A 3 -0.43 -8.71 -15.72
N ARG A 4 -0.44 -9.94 -15.19
CA ARG A 4 -0.42 -10.19 -13.74
C ARG A 4 0.83 -9.65 -13.08
N LYS A 5 2.01 -9.83 -13.71
CA LYS A 5 3.27 -9.28 -13.22
C LYS A 5 3.21 -7.75 -13.18
N THR A 6 2.70 -7.12 -14.23
CA THR A 6 2.48 -5.66 -14.29
C THR A 6 1.56 -5.18 -13.17
N ILE A 7 0.43 -5.84 -12.93
CA ILE A 7 -0.51 -5.47 -11.86
C ILE A 7 0.17 -5.55 -10.49
N LEU A 8 0.91 -6.63 -10.20
CA LEU A 8 1.63 -6.76 -8.94
C LEU A 8 2.74 -5.72 -8.79
N THR A 9 3.45 -5.37 -9.87
CA THR A 9 4.45 -4.31 -9.86
C THR A 9 3.82 -2.95 -9.57
N VAL A 10 2.69 -2.62 -10.19
CA VAL A 10 1.96 -1.36 -9.93
C VAL A 10 1.50 -1.29 -8.47
N LEU A 11 0.96 -2.38 -7.92
CA LEU A 11 0.55 -2.43 -6.52
C LEU A 11 1.72 -2.22 -5.55
N TRP A 12 2.92 -2.75 -5.87
CA TRP A 12 4.14 -2.46 -5.11
C TRP A 12 4.54 -0.99 -5.15
N VAL A 13 4.45 -0.34 -6.31
CA VAL A 13 4.73 1.10 -6.44
C VAL A 13 3.75 1.92 -5.60
N ILE A 14 2.47 1.56 -5.61
CA ILE A 14 1.43 2.20 -4.81
C ILE A 14 1.73 2.05 -3.31
N ILE A 15 2.11 0.84 -2.85
CA ILE A 15 2.54 0.61 -1.46
C ILE A 15 3.71 1.53 -1.09
N GLY A 16 4.72 1.65 -1.96
CA GLY A 16 5.87 2.53 -1.74
C GLY A 16 5.45 4.00 -1.58
N ALA A 17 4.55 4.48 -2.43
CA ALA A 17 4.02 5.84 -2.34
C ALA A 17 3.24 6.10 -1.04
N ILE A 18 2.40 5.14 -0.61
CA ILE A 18 1.64 5.24 0.64
C ILE A 18 2.57 5.23 1.85
N ALA A 19 3.60 4.38 1.84
CA ALA A 19 4.59 4.32 2.92
C ALA A 19 5.34 5.65 3.04
N ALA A 20 5.80 6.22 1.93
CA ALA A 20 6.45 7.52 1.91
C ALA A 20 5.53 8.64 2.43
N ALA A 21 4.27 8.66 1.99
CA ALA A 21 3.28 9.63 2.47
C ALA A 21 2.96 9.47 3.96
N SER A 22 2.93 8.23 4.46
CA SER A 22 2.70 7.92 5.88
C SER A 22 3.84 8.42 6.76
N VAL A 23 5.09 8.21 6.31
CA VAL A 23 6.28 8.73 7.01
C VAL A 23 6.32 10.26 6.96
N ALA A 24 6.04 10.85 5.79
CA ALA A 24 5.97 12.31 5.66
C ALA A 24 4.88 12.90 6.58
N ALA A 25 3.75 12.21 6.75
CA ALA A 25 2.68 12.65 7.62
C ALA A 25 3.08 12.67 9.11
N LEU A 26 3.93 11.74 9.55
CA LEU A 26 4.48 11.74 10.91
C LEU A 26 5.40 12.92 11.19
N ILE A 27 6.06 13.46 10.15
CA ILE A 27 7.04 14.53 10.26
C ILE A 27 6.38 15.91 10.09
N LEU A 28 5.44 16.04 9.14
CA LEU A 28 4.88 17.32 8.72
C LEU A 28 3.65 17.76 9.53
N PHE A 29 2.89 16.82 10.11
CA PHE A 29 1.66 17.12 10.83
C PHE A 29 1.83 17.07 12.35
N PRO A 30 0.93 17.72 13.11
CA PRO A 30 0.85 17.54 14.55
C PRO A 30 0.72 16.05 14.92
N GLN A 31 1.39 15.63 15.99
CA GLN A 31 1.56 14.22 16.36
C GLN A 31 0.27 13.38 16.27
N TRP A 32 -0.84 13.89 16.79
CA TRP A 32 -2.13 13.19 16.72
C TRP A 32 -2.64 12.93 15.30
N LYS A 33 -2.49 13.91 14.40
CA LYS A 33 -2.88 13.77 12.98
C LYS A 33 -1.89 12.90 12.22
N GLY A 34 -0.60 13.04 12.50
CA GLY A 34 0.46 12.23 11.89
C GLY A 34 0.28 10.75 12.22
N ILE A 35 0.07 10.41 13.50
CA ILE A 35 -0.17 9.02 13.95
C ILE A 35 -1.44 8.46 13.32
N PHE A 36 -2.53 9.23 13.29
CA PHE A 36 -3.77 8.80 12.67
C PHE A 36 -3.60 8.49 11.17
N LEU A 37 -2.97 9.40 10.42
CA LEU A 37 -2.73 9.24 8.98
C LEU A 37 -1.76 8.09 8.68
N ALA A 38 -0.71 7.93 9.48
CA ALA A 38 0.23 6.82 9.33
C ALA A 38 -0.42 5.47 9.66
N GLY A 39 -1.27 5.41 10.69
CA GLY A 39 -2.05 4.22 11.02
C GLY A 39 -3.01 3.84 9.89
N MET A 40 -3.72 4.81 9.33
CA MET A 40 -4.60 4.61 8.17
C MET A 40 -3.82 4.18 6.93
N GLY A 41 -2.63 4.76 6.68
CA GLY A 41 -1.74 4.34 5.61
C GLY A 41 -1.27 2.90 5.77
N GLY A 42 -0.89 2.49 6.98
CA GLY A 42 -0.56 1.10 7.31
C GLY A 42 -1.73 0.14 7.07
N PHE A 43 -2.94 0.53 7.47
CA PHE A 43 -4.15 -0.26 7.20
C PHE A 43 -4.42 -0.41 5.70
N LEU A 44 -4.20 0.65 4.91
CA LEU A 44 -4.33 0.61 3.46
C LEU A 44 -3.31 -0.35 2.83
N ILE A 45 -2.06 -0.30 3.28
CA ILE A 45 -1.00 -1.22 2.82
C ILE A 45 -1.37 -2.67 3.10
N LEU A 46 -1.88 -2.99 4.29
CA LEU A 46 -2.33 -4.35 4.62
C LEU A 46 -3.44 -4.84 3.67
N ASN A 47 -4.41 -3.98 3.37
CA ASN A 47 -5.49 -4.30 2.42
C ASN A 47 -4.96 -4.55 1.00
N ILE A 48 -3.97 -3.78 0.55
CA ILE A 48 -3.33 -3.99 -0.75
C ILE A 48 -2.56 -5.32 -0.75
N LEU A 49 -1.83 -5.66 0.32
CA LEU A 49 -1.12 -6.93 0.44
C LEU A 49 -2.07 -8.14 0.40
N LEU A 50 -3.19 -8.05 1.12
CA LEU A 50 -4.29 -9.03 1.05
C LEU A 50 -4.83 -9.16 -0.37
N SER A 51 -5.10 -8.03 -1.03
CA SER A 51 -5.56 -8.01 -2.43
C SER A 51 -4.54 -8.66 -3.38
N MET A 52 -3.25 -8.38 -3.21
CA MET A 52 -2.17 -9.01 -3.99
C MET A 52 -2.11 -10.52 -3.77
N PHE A 53 -2.36 -11.00 -2.54
CA PHE A 53 -2.45 -12.42 -2.25
C PHE A 53 -3.60 -13.09 -3.02
N PHE A 54 -4.79 -12.49 -2.99
CA PHE A 54 -5.94 -12.99 -3.75
C PHE A 54 -5.72 -12.94 -5.27
N ILE A 55 -5.11 -11.87 -5.79
CA ILE A 55 -4.73 -11.77 -7.21
C ILE A 55 -3.72 -12.86 -7.57
N LYS A 56 -2.70 -13.08 -6.73
CA LYS A 56 -1.70 -14.13 -6.96
C LYS A 56 -2.33 -15.53 -6.99
N LYS A 57 -3.34 -15.79 -6.16
CA LYS A 57 -4.01 -17.09 -6.04
C LYS A 57 -5.07 -17.33 -7.13
N ASN A 58 -5.87 -16.32 -7.46
CA ASN A 58 -7.06 -16.48 -8.32
C ASN A 58 -6.85 -15.98 -9.76
N PHE A 59 -5.90 -15.07 -10.01
CA PHE A 59 -5.63 -14.55 -11.35
C PHE A 59 -4.77 -15.54 -12.14
N LYS A 60 -5.42 -16.60 -12.64
CA LYS A 60 -4.87 -17.56 -13.59
C LYS A 60 -5.15 -17.06 -15.01
N ASN A 61 -4.26 -16.22 -15.55
CA ASN A 61 -4.08 -15.95 -16.98
C ASN A 61 -2.75 -15.21 -17.25
#